data_AF-A0A6S6TBD1-F1
#
_entry.id   AF-A0A6S6TBD1-F1
#
_cell.length_a   1.000
_cell.length_b   1.000
_cell.length_c   1.000
_cell.angle_alpha   90.00
_cell.angle_beta   90.00
_cell.angle_gamma   90.00
#
_symmetry.space_group_name_H-M   'P 1'
#
loop_
_entity.id
_entity.type
_entity.pdbx_description
1 polymer ?
#
loop_
_entity_poly.entity_id
_entity_poly.type
_entity_poly.pdbx_seq_one_letter_code
_entity_poly.pdbx_strand_id
1 'polypeptide(L)'
;MKLNNLKPAKGSVKNRKRIARGVGAGSGRTATRGHKGAKSRSGFSNMRFFEGGQMPLQKIAPKRGFKNSHRRYQSTRPAEFTPINLNQLEYFAEKHSLTEITPSMLVELGIISGTAYCKVLAAGELKTALEVTANRFSATAKKAILDAGGKAFIQFKLNTLQGIADANGVDKIDLALIRKYFSYVGEDDMVHVVADGTISNKLTLEVNKISEEAKAQVEALGGSVALV
;
A
#
# COMPACT_ATOMS: atom_id res chain seq x y z
N MET A 1 15.83 20.92 -34.64
CA MET A 1 15.63 19.59 -35.28
C MET A 1 14.97 19.79 -36.63
N LYS A 2 15.45 19.13 -37.70
CA LYS A 2 14.76 19.18 -39.01
C LYS A 2 13.64 18.12 -39.04
N LEU A 3 12.41 18.54 -39.31
CA LEU A 3 11.20 17.69 -39.26
C LEU A 3 11.28 16.44 -40.16
N ASN A 4 12.02 16.53 -41.27
CA ASN A 4 12.20 15.47 -42.26
C ASN A 4 13.16 14.35 -41.84
N ASN A 5 13.96 14.53 -40.79
CA ASN A 5 14.98 13.57 -40.36
C ASN A 5 14.61 12.85 -39.05
N LEU A 6 13.38 13.02 -38.56
CA LEU A 6 12.90 12.34 -37.36
C LEU A 6 12.68 10.85 -37.66
N LYS A 7 13.45 10.00 -36.97
CA LYS A 7 13.28 8.54 -37.01
C LYS A 7 13.15 8.02 -35.57
N PRO A 8 12.31 7.00 -35.33
CA PRO A 8 12.23 6.37 -34.02
C PRO A 8 13.55 5.68 -33.67
N ALA A 9 13.81 5.47 -32.38
CA ALA A 9 14.95 4.71 -31.93
C ALA A 9 14.98 3.32 -32.58
N LYS A 10 16.17 2.84 -32.95
CA LYS A 10 16.35 1.56 -33.63
C LYS A 10 15.69 0.44 -32.80
N GLY A 11 14.75 -0.29 -33.39
CA GLY A 11 14.02 -1.38 -32.72
C GLY A 11 12.69 -0.99 -32.04
N SER A 12 12.37 0.31 -31.96
CA SER A 12 11.08 0.80 -31.46
C SER A 12 9.90 0.36 -32.36
N VAL A 13 10.12 0.30 -33.68
CA VAL A 13 9.12 -0.16 -34.66
C VAL A 13 9.56 -1.49 -35.26
N LYS A 14 8.64 -2.46 -35.29
CA LYS A 14 8.82 -3.75 -35.96
C LYS A 14 7.95 -3.81 -37.21
N ASN A 15 8.47 -4.41 -38.29
CA ASN A 15 7.70 -4.60 -39.51
C ASN A 15 6.54 -5.57 -39.26
N ARG A 16 5.30 -5.12 -39.54
CA ARG A 16 4.11 -5.98 -39.44
C ARG A 16 4.17 -7.08 -40.48
N LYS A 17 3.92 -8.32 -40.07
CA LYS A 17 3.72 -9.44 -40.99
C LYS A 17 2.44 -9.22 -41.80
N ARG A 18 2.58 -8.97 -43.11
CA ARG A 18 1.45 -8.87 -44.06
C ARG A 18 1.14 -10.26 -44.59
N ILE A 19 0.04 -10.83 -44.13
CA ILE A 19 -0.37 -12.22 -44.43
C ILE A 19 -1.03 -12.29 -45.83
N ALA A 20 -0.91 -13.42 -46.52
CA ALA A 20 -1.52 -13.69 -47.83
C ALA A 20 -1.06 -12.71 -48.95
N ARG A 21 0.26 -12.53 -49.08
CA ARG A 21 0.90 -11.67 -50.11
C ARG A 21 1.94 -12.44 -50.92
N GLY A 22 1.52 -13.54 -51.55
CA GLY A 22 2.38 -14.36 -52.41
C GLY A 22 3.30 -15.35 -51.67
N VAL A 23 3.89 -16.27 -52.42
CA VAL A 23 4.70 -17.37 -51.88
C VAL A 23 6.03 -16.88 -51.28
N GLY A 24 6.67 -15.89 -51.92
CA GLY A 24 7.94 -15.31 -51.44
C GLY A 24 7.85 -14.64 -50.07
N ALA A 25 6.66 -14.26 -49.61
CA ALA A 25 6.43 -13.70 -48.27
C ALA A 25 6.36 -14.76 -47.15
N GLY A 26 6.47 -16.07 -47.47
CA GLY A 26 6.43 -17.18 -46.50
C GLY A 26 5.08 -17.39 -45.79
N SER A 27 4.08 -16.54 -46.06
CA SER A 27 2.75 -16.58 -45.44
C SER A 27 1.61 -16.44 -46.47
N GLY A 28 1.91 -16.75 -47.73
CA GLY A 28 1.01 -16.62 -48.87
C GLY A 28 -0.09 -17.67 -48.93
N ARG A 29 0.29 -18.94 -49.08
CA ARG A 29 -0.60 -20.04 -49.50
C ARG A 29 -1.82 -20.27 -48.58
N THR A 30 -1.60 -20.31 -47.28
CA THR A 30 -2.66 -20.63 -46.29
C THR A 30 -2.86 -19.55 -45.24
N ALA A 31 -2.28 -18.36 -45.46
CA ALA A 31 -2.34 -17.26 -44.50
C ALA A 31 -1.93 -17.69 -43.07
N THR A 32 -1.02 -18.66 -42.93
CA THR A 32 -0.59 -19.29 -41.66
C THR A 32 -1.69 -20.00 -40.86
N ARG A 33 -2.85 -20.30 -41.46
CA ARG A 33 -3.97 -20.98 -40.81
C ARG A 33 -4.00 -22.50 -41.02
N GLY A 34 -3.06 -23.06 -41.77
CA GLY A 34 -3.01 -24.50 -42.08
C GLY A 34 -4.04 -24.93 -43.14
N HIS A 35 -4.38 -26.22 -43.14
CA HIS A 35 -5.26 -26.82 -44.15
C HIS A 35 -6.58 -27.31 -43.54
N LYS A 36 -7.70 -27.01 -44.22
CA LYS A 36 -9.05 -27.62 -44.09
C LYS A 36 -9.58 -27.96 -42.68
N GLY A 37 -9.07 -27.35 -41.61
CA GLY A 37 -9.60 -27.51 -40.24
C GLY A 37 -10.58 -26.40 -39.85
N ALA A 38 -11.30 -26.57 -38.73
CA ALA A 38 -12.23 -25.56 -38.22
C ALA A 38 -11.58 -24.17 -38.06
N LYS A 39 -10.33 -24.12 -37.52
CA LYS A 39 -9.53 -22.90 -37.35
C LYS A 39 -9.18 -22.17 -38.65
N SER A 40 -9.28 -22.84 -39.79
CA SER A 40 -8.95 -22.26 -41.11
C SER A 40 -10.10 -21.49 -41.74
N ARG A 41 -11.35 -21.72 -41.29
CA ARG A 41 -12.56 -21.12 -41.87
C ARG A 41 -12.78 -19.69 -41.36
N SER A 42 -13.54 -18.90 -42.13
CA SER A 42 -14.01 -17.58 -41.71
C SER A 42 -14.94 -17.70 -40.51
N GLY A 43 -14.85 -16.76 -39.57
CA GLY A 43 -15.74 -16.74 -38.40
C GLY A 43 -15.40 -17.76 -37.30
N PHE A 44 -14.34 -18.56 -37.46
CA PHE A 44 -13.89 -19.43 -36.37
C PHE A 44 -13.51 -18.60 -35.14
N SER A 45 -14.23 -18.83 -34.06
CA SER A 45 -13.87 -18.38 -32.72
C SER A 45 -13.89 -19.59 -31.80
N ASN A 46 -12.92 -19.68 -30.90
CA ASN A 46 -12.96 -20.60 -29.79
C ASN A 46 -13.07 -19.80 -28.50
N MET A 47 -13.82 -20.32 -27.53
CA MET A 47 -13.70 -19.84 -26.17
C MET A 47 -12.27 -20.12 -25.71
N ARG A 48 -11.59 -19.11 -25.12
CA ARG A 48 -10.16 -19.18 -24.77
C ARG A 48 -9.80 -20.37 -23.86
N PHE A 49 -10.79 -20.93 -23.17
CA PHE A 49 -10.68 -22.07 -22.25
C PHE A 49 -11.40 -23.34 -22.76
N PHE A 50 -11.62 -23.47 -24.07
CA PHE A 50 -12.22 -24.67 -24.66
C PHE A 50 -11.20 -25.80 -24.80
N GLU A 51 -11.42 -26.91 -24.09
CA GLU A 51 -10.53 -28.09 -24.03
C GLU A 51 -11.04 -29.26 -24.91
N GLY A 52 -11.72 -28.97 -26.03
CA GLY A 52 -12.08 -30.01 -27.00
C GLY A 52 -13.26 -30.90 -26.62
N GLY A 53 -14.06 -30.52 -25.61
CA GLY A 53 -15.20 -31.29 -25.10
C GLY A 53 -14.96 -31.92 -23.72
N GLN A 54 -13.71 -31.92 -23.26
CA GLN A 54 -13.37 -32.26 -21.88
C GLN A 54 -13.96 -31.22 -20.89
N MET A 55 -14.26 -31.66 -19.68
CA MET A 55 -14.63 -30.78 -18.56
C MET A 55 -13.49 -29.78 -18.28
N PRO A 56 -13.71 -28.46 -18.41
CA PRO A 56 -12.64 -27.48 -18.23
C PRO A 56 -12.09 -27.46 -16.80
N LEU A 57 -10.81 -27.12 -16.64
CA LEU A 57 -10.14 -27.07 -15.32
C LEU A 57 -10.91 -26.26 -14.26
N GLN A 58 -11.51 -25.14 -14.65
CA GLN A 58 -12.32 -24.28 -13.78
C GLN A 58 -13.58 -24.96 -13.19
N LYS A 59 -14.04 -26.07 -13.79
CA LYS A 59 -15.14 -26.90 -13.29
C LYS A 59 -14.66 -28.13 -12.52
N ILE A 60 -13.46 -28.63 -12.82
CA ILE A 60 -12.87 -29.79 -12.12
C ILE A 60 -12.38 -29.38 -10.73
N ALA A 61 -11.67 -28.26 -10.63
CA ALA A 61 -11.10 -27.81 -9.36
C ALA A 61 -12.20 -27.19 -8.47
N PRO A 62 -12.28 -27.58 -7.17
CA PRO A 62 -13.20 -26.93 -6.24
C PRO A 62 -12.80 -25.47 -6.05
N LYS A 63 -13.78 -24.56 -5.99
CA LYS A 63 -13.55 -23.16 -5.62
C LYS A 63 -13.14 -23.13 -4.15
N ARG A 64 -11.91 -22.70 -3.86
CA ARG A 64 -11.37 -22.63 -2.50
C ARG A 64 -11.33 -21.19 -1.99
N GLY A 65 -11.73 -21.00 -0.74
CA GLY A 65 -11.67 -19.72 -0.04
C GLY A 65 -12.73 -18.71 -0.48
N PHE A 66 -12.56 -17.48 -0.02
CA PHE A 66 -13.43 -16.34 -0.33
C PHE A 66 -12.57 -15.07 -0.42
N LYS A 67 -13.06 -14.07 -1.16
CA LYS A 67 -12.45 -12.73 -1.17
C LYS A 67 -13.02 -11.95 0.02
N ASN A 68 -12.20 -11.68 1.03
CA ASN A 68 -12.61 -10.81 2.14
C ASN A 68 -12.78 -9.36 1.65
N SER A 69 -13.98 -8.80 1.78
CA SER A 69 -14.30 -7.41 1.44
C SER A 69 -13.75 -6.39 2.44
N HIS A 70 -13.58 -6.80 3.71
CA HIS A 70 -13.01 -5.98 4.79
C HIS A 70 -11.47 -5.96 4.78
N ARG A 71 -10.85 -6.31 3.65
CA ARG A 71 -9.40 -6.42 3.48
C ARG A 71 -8.65 -5.11 3.79
N ARG A 72 -9.31 -3.96 3.62
CA ARG A 72 -8.75 -2.63 3.90
C ARG A 72 -8.48 -2.35 5.38
N TYR A 73 -9.19 -3.03 6.27
CA TYR A 73 -9.20 -2.70 7.70
C TYR A 73 -8.62 -3.80 8.60
N GLN A 74 -8.29 -4.98 8.05
CA GLN A 74 -7.93 -6.12 8.88
C GLN A 74 -6.42 -6.30 9.05
N SER A 75 -6.04 -6.42 10.33
CA SER A 75 -4.70 -6.42 10.90
C SER A 75 -3.69 -7.41 10.30
N THR A 76 -4.19 -8.48 9.66
CA THR A 76 -3.44 -9.72 9.49
C THR A 76 -2.92 -9.93 8.05
N ARG A 77 -3.14 -9.00 7.10
CA ARG A 77 -2.64 -9.19 5.72
C ARG A 77 -1.89 -7.98 5.13
N PRO A 78 -0.65 -8.18 4.62
CA PRO A 78 0.30 -7.12 4.21
C PRO A 78 0.02 -6.47 2.85
N ALA A 79 -1.05 -6.83 2.13
CA ALA A 79 -1.20 -6.47 0.72
C ALA A 79 -1.59 -5.00 0.44
N GLU A 80 -1.93 -4.23 1.48
CA GLU A 80 -2.22 -2.79 1.36
C GLU A 80 -1.21 -1.91 2.10
N PHE A 81 -0.40 -2.52 2.96
CA PHE A 81 0.68 -1.81 3.62
C PHE A 81 1.92 -1.91 2.74
N THR A 82 2.50 -0.77 2.39
CA THR A 82 3.83 -0.73 1.79
C THR A 82 4.83 -1.15 2.87
N PRO A 83 5.53 -2.28 2.68
CA PRO A 83 6.53 -2.73 3.64
C PRO A 83 7.77 -1.82 3.54
N ILE A 84 8.24 -1.36 4.68
CA ILE A 84 9.49 -0.61 4.80
C ILE A 84 10.39 -1.34 5.76
N ASN A 85 11.62 -1.60 5.34
CA ASN A 85 12.59 -2.35 6.11
C ASN A 85 13.57 -1.43 6.85
N LEU A 86 14.21 -1.93 7.91
CA LEU A 86 15.18 -1.16 8.70
C LEU A 86 16.37 -0.68 7.85
N ASN A 87 16.87 -1.50 6.93
CA ASN A 87 17.94 -1.10 6.02
C ASN A 87 17.58 0.09 5.12
N GLN A 88 16.31 0.18 4.71
CA GLN A 88 15.83 1.30 3.90
C GLN A 88 15.75 2.56 4.75
N LEU A 89 15.28 2.46 5.99
CA LEU A 89 15.23 3.57 6.93
C LEU A 89 16.62 4.13 7.21
N GLU A 90 17.60 3.26 7.45
CA GLU A 90 19.01 3.65 7.64
C GLU A 90 19.55 4.38 6.40
N TYR A 91 19.32 3.83 5.21
CA TYR A 91 19.74 4.47 3.95
C TYR A 91 19.09 5.85 3.74
N PHE A 92 17.81 6.01 4.10
CA PHE A 92 17.13 7.30 4.00
C PHE A 92 17.62 8.29 5.04
N ALA A 93 17.91 7.82 6.25
CA ALA A 93 18.48 8.64 7.32
C ALA A 93 19.87 9.16 6.94
N GLU A 94 20.76 8.32 6.39
CA GLU A 94 22.08 8.74 5.92
C GLU A 94 22.00 9.71 4.74
N LYS A 95 21.12 9.43 3.77
CA LYS A 95 21.03 10.22 2.54
C LYS A 95 20.45 11.62 2.77
N HIS A 96 19.53 11.76 3.73
CA HIS A 96 18.80 13.01 3.98
C HIS A 96 19.10 13.62 5.35
N SER A 97 20.03 13.03 6.13
CA SER A 97 20.38 13.44 7.51
C SER A 97 19.15 13.62 8.41
N LEU A 98 18.23 12.67 8.35
CA LEU A 98 16.94 12.73 9.04
C LEU A 98 17.03 12.06 10.41
N THR A 99 16.59 12.77 11.46
CA THR A 99 16.44 12.23 12.82
C THR A 99 15.02 11.71 13.09
N GLU A 100 14.03 12.24 12.37
CA GLU A 100 12.63 11.81 12.44
C GLU A 100 12.14 11.35 11.06
N ILE A 101 11.48 10.19 11.02
CA ILE A 101 10.88 9.62 9.81
C ILE A 101 9.37 9.54 10.00
N THR A 102 8.63 10.35 9.25
CA THR A 102 7.17 10.34 9.23
C THR A 102 6.63 9.84 7.89
N PRO A 103 5.40 9.27 7.84
CA PRO A 103 4.85 8.78 6.58
C PRO A 103 4.60 9.89 5.55
N SER A 104 4.32 11.13 5.97
CA SER A 104 4.23 12.29 5.08
C SER A 104 5.56 12.56 4.36
N MET A 105 6.67 12.54 5.10
CA MET A 105 8.01 12.71 4.50
C MET A 105 8.35 11.58 3.52
N LEU A 106 7.93 10.34 3.81
CA LEU A 106 8.14 9.22 2.90
C LEU A 106 7.34 9.37 1.59
N VAL A 107 6.21 10.07 1.62
CA VAL A 107 5.43 10.40 0.40
C VAL A 107 6.11 11.52 -0.39
N GLU A 108 6.61 12.56 0.27
CA GLU A 108 7.35 13.66 -0.37
C GLU A 108 8.63 13.17 -1.07
N LEU A 109 9.33 12.22 -0.44
CA LEU A 109 10.50 11.55 -1.01
C LEU A 109 10.14 10.55 -2.12
N GLY A 110 8.85 10.30 -2.39
CA GLY A 110 8.36 9.37 -3.41
C GLY A 110 8.61 7.89 -3.08
N ILE A 111 8.88 7.57 -1.81
CA ILE A 111 9.13 6.20 -1.34
C ILE A 111 7.80 5.43 -1.21
N ILE A 112 6.74 6.14 -0.79
CA ILE A 112 5.39 5.60 -0.65
C ILE A 112 4.43 6.42 -1.53
N SER A 113 3.39 5.78 -2.06
CA SER A 113 2.29 6.52 -2.68
C SER A 113 1.43 7.24 -1.62
N GLY A 114 0.90 8.43 -1.94
CA GLY A 114 0.13 9.22 -0.97
C GLY A 114 -1.12 8.56 -0.37
N THR A 115 -1.58 7.44 -0.94
CA THR A 115 -2.75 6.69 -0.44
C THR A 115 -2.39 5.40 0.28
N ALA A 116 -1.11 5.01 0.32
CA ALA A 116 -0.69 3.76 0.92
C ALA A 116 -0.34 3.91 2.39
N TYR A 117 -0.72 2.90 3.18
CA TYR A 117 -0.32 2.79 4.57
C TYR A 117 1.07 2.17 4.67
N CYS A 118 1.83 2.50 5.70
CA CYS A 118 3.19 2.00 5.90
C CYS A 118 3.26 0.95 7.02
N LYS A 119 4.00 -0.14 6.79
CA LYS A 119 4.33 -1.11 7.83
C LYS A 119 5.84 -1.31 7.90
N VAL A 120 6.43 -1.10 9.07
CA VAL A 120 7.86 -1.28 9.30
C VAL A 120 8.17 -2.72 9.70
N LEU A 121 9.14 -3.32 9.01
CA LEU A 121 9.59 -4.70 9.13
C LEU A 121 11.08 -4.77 9.48
N ALA A 122 11.48 -5.86 10.13
CA ALA A 122 12.80 -6.03 10.74
C ALA A 122 13.88 -6.62 9.80
N ALA A 123 13.86 -6.27 8.51
CA ALA A 123 14.92 -6.73 7.60
C ALA A 123 16.09 -5.74 7.57
N GLY A 124 17.29 -6.23 7.89
CA GLY A 124 18.52 -5.43 7.97
C GLY A 124 18.80 -4.89 9.38
N GLU A 125 19.86 -4.09 9.48
CA GLU A 125 20.34 -3.49 10.73
C GLU A 125 20.01 -1.99 10.74
N LEU A 126 19.74 -1.46 11.93
CA LEU A 126 19.55 -0.04 12.20
C LEU A 126 20.64 0.37 13.21
N LYS A 127 21.51 1.30 12.83
CA LYS A 127 22.64 1.75 13.67
C LYS A 127 22.42 3.14 14.23
N THR A 128 21.59 3.93 13.55
CA THR A 128 21.22 5.28 13.95
C THR A 128 20.01 5.28 14.87
N ALA A 129 20.04 6.09 15.93
CA ALA A 129 18.88 6.33 16.76
C ALA A 129 17.87 7.19 15.98
N LEU A 130 16.75 6.59 15.56
CA LEU A 130 15.73 7.24 14.73
C LEU A 130 14.37 7.26 15.43
N GLU A 131 13.67 8.39 15.35
CA GLU A 131 12.25 8.46 15.70
C GLU A 131 11.40 8.10 14.48
N VAL A 132 10.82 6.90 14.47
CA VAL A 132 10.07 6.37 13.33
C VAL A 132 8.58 6.40 13.64
N THR A 133 7.83 7.18 12.88
CA THR A 133 6.35 7.15 12.87
C THR A 133 5.87 6.28 11.71
N ALA A 134 5.02 5.30 11.98
CA ALA A 134 4.39 4.46 10.95
C ALA A 134 3.00 3.99 11.35
N ASN A 135 2.20 3.50 10.40
CA ASN A 135 0.87 2.97 10.74
C ASN A 135 0.97 1.65 11.51
N ARG A 136 2.00 0.83 11.25
CA ARG A 136 2.22 -0.47 11.90
C ARG A 136 3.71 -0.83 11.99
N PHE A 137 4.04 -1.65 12.99
CA PHE A 137 5.36 -2.25 13.15
C PHE A 137 5.25 -3.76 13.36
N SER A 138 6.26 -4.52 12.92
CA SER A 138 6.47 -5.89 13.39
C SER A 138 7.06 -5.90 14.81
N ALA A 139 6.78 -6.94 15.60
CA ALA A 139 7.29 -7.04 16.97
C ALA A 139 8.82 -7.03 17.03
N THR A 140 9.48 -7.67 16.06
CA THR A 140 10.93 -7.67 15.92
C THR A 140 11.48 -6.29 15.52
N ALA A 141 10.76 -5.54 14.68
CA ALA A 141 11.20 -4.20 14.28
C ALA A 141 11.13 -3.21 15.44
N LYS A 142 10.09 -3.30 16.28
CA LYS A 142 9.98 -2.44 17.47
C LYS A 142 11.17 -2.62 18.41
N LYS A 143 11.53 -3.88 18.69
CA LYS A 143 12.70 -4.21 19.51
C LYS A 143 13.98 -3.66 18.91
N ALA A 144 14.22 -3.91 17.63
CA ALA A 144 15.43 -3.41 16.95
C ALA A 144 15.53 -1.86 16.98
N ILE A 145 14.42 -1.13 16.87
CA ILE A 145 14.40 0.33 16.96
C ILE A 145 14.70 0.80 18.39
N LEU A 146 14.12 0.15 19.41
CA LEU A 146 14.38 0.45 20.82
C LEU A 146 15.83 0.13 21.22
N ASP A 147 16.37 -1.00 20.74
CA ASP A 147 17.74 -1.44 20.99
C ASP A 147 18.76 -0.47 20.38
N ALA A 148 18.43 0.15 19.24
CA ALA A 148 19.22 1.23 18.63
C ALA A 148 19.04 2.60 19.31
N GLY A 149 18.24 2.69 20.39
CA GLY A 149 17.96 3.93 21.11
C GLY A 149 16.94 4.86 20.44
N GLY A 150 16.22 4.37 19.43
CA GLY A 150 15.15 5.10 18.74
C GLY A 150 13.78 4.98 19.42
N LYS A 151 12.79 5.71 18.89
CA LYS A 151 11.39 5.65 19.35
C LYS A 151 10.47 5.27 18.19
N ALA A 152 9.55 4.34 18.45
CA ALA A 152 8.58 3.89 17.45
C ALA A 152 7.18 4.44 17.79
N PHE A 153 6.63 5.27 16.90
CA PHE A 153 5.31 5.87 17.05
C PHE A 153 4.31 5.26 16.08
N ILE A 154 3.18 4.77 16.59
CA ILE A 154 2.06 4.29 15.77
C ILE A 154 1.17 5.48 15.40
N GLN A 155 1.04 5.75 14.11
CA GLN A 155 0.23 6.86 13.60
C GLN A 155 -1.26 6.52 13.57
N PHE A 156 -2.07 7.35 14.21
CA PHE A 156 -3.53 7.35 14.12
C PHE A 156 -4.05 8.64 13.49
N LYS A 157 -5.13 8.50 12.72
CA LYS A 157 -5.82 9.61 12.06
C LYS A 157 -6.96 10.10 12.94
N LEU A 158 -7.15 11.40 12.99
CA LEU A 158 -8.09 11.99 13.94
C LEU A 158 -9.56 11.63 13.64
N ASN A 159 -9.98 11.61 12.37
CA ASN A 159 -11.31 11.11 11.98
C ASN A 159 -11.59 9.68 12.47
N THR A 160 -10.58 8.80 12.45
CA THR A 160 -10.76 7.42 12.94
C THR A 160 -10.97 7.35 14.45
N LEU A 161 -10.34 8.26 15.20
CA LEU A 161 -10.52 8.37 16.64
C LEU A 161 -11.91 8.95 16.96
N GLN A 162 -12.38 9.91 16.17
CA GLN A 162 -13.73 10.43 16.32
C GLN A 162 -14.80 9.35 16.08
N GLY A 163 -14.66 8.53 15.03
CA GLY A 163 -15.60 7.43 14.80
C GLY A 163 -15.65 6.41 15.96
N ILE A 164 -14.57 6.27 16.73
CA ILE A 164 -14.53 5.44 17.94
C ILE A 164 -15.25 6.11 19.10
N ALA A 165 -15.05 7.42 19.28
CA ALA A 165 -15.77 8.20 20.29
C ALA A 165 -17.29 8.13 20.06
N ASP A 166 -17.72 8.36 18.81
CA ASP A 166 -19.13 8.33 18.41
C ASP A 166 -19.75 6.93 18.60
N ALA A 167 -19.00 5.86 18.33
CA ALA A 167 -19.47 4.49 18.52
C ALA A 167 -19.64 4.09 20.00
N ASN A 168 -18.91 4.72 20.92
CA ASN A 168 -19.01 4.47 22.36
C ASN A 168 -19.88 5.50 23.11
N GLY A 169 -20.16 6.65 22.50
CA GLY A 169 -20.78 7.79 23.18
C GLY A 169 -19.88 8.39 24.26
N VAL A 170 -18.55 8.36 24.05
CA VAL A 170 -17.55 8.85 25.03
C VAL A 170 -16.70 9.95 24.39
N ASP A 171 -16.62 11.11 25.04
CA ASP A 171 -15.84 12.26 24.56
C ASP A 171 -14.34 12.16 24.88
N LYS A 172 -13.95 11.21 25.75
CA LYS A 172 -12.58 10.97 26.20
C LYS A 172 -11.95 9.78 25.47
N ILE A 173 -10.81 10.00 24.83
CA ILE A 173 -10.00 8.97 24.16
C ILE A 173 -8.67 8.83 24.89
N ASP A 174 -8.58 7.76 25.67
CA ASP A 174 -7.37 7.36 26.39
C ASP A 174 -6.63 6.23 25.65
N LEU A 175 -5.35 6.04 25.98
CA LEU A 175 -4.54 4.90 25.50
C LEU A 175 -5.23 3.55 25.74
N ALA A 176 -5.97 3.39 26.84
CA ALA A 176 -6.73 2.19 27.15
C ALA A 176 -7.89 1.93 26.16
N LEU A 177 -8.60 2.99 25.75
CA LEU A 177 -9.67 2.89 24.76
C LEU A 177 -9.11 2.54 23.38
N ILE A 178 -7.99 3.18 23.01
CA ILE A 178 -7.26 2.89 21.77
C ILE A 178 -6.85 1.40 21.74
N ARG A 179 -6.30 0.86 22.83
CA ARG A 179 -5.90 -0.56 22.94
C ARG A 179 -7.07 -1.53 22.80
N LYS A 180 -8.25 -1.20 23.36
CA LYS A 180 -9.46 -2.02 23.23
C LYS A 180 -9.90 -2.17 21.77
N TYR A 181 -9.84 -1.09 21.00
CA TYR A 181 -10.23 -1.09 19.58
C TYR A 181 -9.13 -1.59 18.65
N PHE A 182 -7.87 -1.32 19.00
CA PHE A 182 -6.70 -1.66 18.20
C PHE A 182 -5.82 -2.66 18.94
N SER A 183 -6.13 -3.95 18.77
CA SER A 183 -5.40 -5.09 19.36
C SER A 183 -3.90 -5.19 19.01
N TYR A 184 -3.39 -4.35 18.12
CA TYR A 184 -1.98 -4.30 17.73
C TYR A 184 -1.17 -3.22 18.45
N VAL A 185 -1.83 -2.40 19.29
CA VAL A 185 -1.18 -1.45 20.19
C VAL A 185 -0.99 -2.15 21.53
N GLY A 186 0.26 -2.41 21.89
CA GLY A 186 0.67 -2.95 23.18
C GLY A 186 0.78 -1.88 24.27
N GLU A 187 1.27 -2.28 25.43
CA GLU A 187 1.43 -1.37 26.58
C GLU A 187 2.58 -0.39 26.40
N ASP A 188 3.67 -0.82 25.75
CA ASP A 188 4.88 -0.01 25.53
C ASP A 188 4.85 0.80 24.23
N ASP A 189 3.76 0.71 23.46
CA ASP A 189 3.66 1.38 22.17
C ASP A 189 3.27 2.85 22.33
N MET A 190 4.06 3.73 21.72
CA MET A 190 3.76 5.17 21.68
C MET A 190 2.81 5.50 20.53
N VAL A 191 1.85 6.37 20.79
CA VAL A 191 0.83 6.79 19.82
C VAL A 191 1.09 8.22 19.32
N HIS A 192 1.09 8.38 18.00
CA HIS A 192 1.15 9.69 17.34
C HIS A 192 -0.16 9.98 16.61
N VAL A 193 -0.87 11.04 17.00
CA VAL A 193 -2.12 11.47 16.35
C VAL A 193 -1.85 12.56 15.33
N VAL A 194 -2.36 12.36 14.11
CA VAL A 194 -2.21 13.28 12.97
C VAL A 194 -3.58 13.69 12.44
N ALA A 195 -3.67 14.92 11.94
CA ALA A 195 -4.88 15.46 11.33
C ALA A 195 -5.25 14.66 10.07
N ASP A 196 -6.53 14.33 9.92
CA ASP A 196 -7.10 13.87 8.65
C ASP A 196 -8.59 14.19 8.63
N GLY A 197 -8.99 15.10 7.73
CA GLY A 197 -10.38 15.58 7.61
C GLY A 197 -10.83 16.56 8.69
N THR A 198 -12.14 16.86 8.70
CA THR A 198 -12.78 17.75 9.68
C THR A 198 -13.42 16.95 10.80
N ILE A 199 -13.31 17.46 12.02
CA ILE A 199 -13.93 16.90 13.22
C ILE A 199 -15.34 17.50 13.37
N SER A 200 -16.31 16.74 13.86
CA SER A 200 -17.65 17.28 14.16
C SER A 200 -17.96 17.41 15.66
N ASN A 201 -17.33 16.62 16.53
CA ASN A 201 -17.63 16.57 17.97
C ASN A 201 -16.42 16.96 18.85
N LYS A 202 -16.68 17.35 20.10
CA LYS A 202 -15.64 17.68 21.08
C LYS A 202 -14.91 16.41 21.52
N LEU A 203 -13.58 16.46 21.58
CA LEU A 203 -12.73 15.32 21.93
C LEU A 203 -11.69 15.69 22.96
N THR A 204 -11.52 14.84 23.97
CA THR A 204 -10.41 14.91 24.92
C THR A 204 -9.43 13.78 24.63
N LEU A 205 -8.18 14.09 24.28
CA LEU A 205 -7.17 13.11 23.85
C LEU A 205 -6.05 13.00 24.89
N GLU A 206 -5.76 11.78 25.36
CA GLU A 206 -4.56 11.45 26.15
C GLU A 206 -3.61 10.57 25.31
N VAL A 207 -2.60 11.19 24.68
CA VAL A 207 -1.72 10.53 23.69
C VAL A 207 -0.26 10.99 23.79
N ASN A 208 0.70 10.21 23.29
CA ASN A 208 2.13 10.50 23.47
C ASN A 208 2.68 11.61 22.55
N LYS A 209 2.24 11.68 21.29
CA LYS A 209 2.63 12.72 20.32
C LYS A 209 1.39 13.17 19.52
N ILE A 210 1.28 14.46 19.24
CA ILE A 210 0.22 15.03 18.40
C ILE A 210 0.83 16.01 17.40
N SER A 211 0.34 16.03 16.16
CA SER A 211 0.73 17.06 15.19
C SER A 211 0.12 18.42 15.55
N GLU A 212 0.81 19.51 15.21
CA GLU A 212 0.35 20.88 15.50
C GLU A 212 -1.03 21.17 14.87
N GLU A 213 -1.23 20.69 13.64
CA GLU A 213 -2.50 20.79 12.92
C GLU A 213 -3.64 20.03 13.64
N ALA A 214 -3.36 18.84 14.17
CA ALA A 214 -4.34 18.04 14.89
C ALA A 214 -4.75 18.71 16.21
N LYS A 215 -3.77 19.28 16.93
CA LYS A 215 -4.01 20.03 18.16
C LYS A 215 -4.92 21.23 17.91
N ALA A 216 -4.64 22.01 16.86
CA ALA A 216 -5.45 23.17 16.49
C ALA A 216 -6.91 22.79 16.16
N GLN A 217 -7.15 21.67 15.48
CA GLN A 217 -8.50 21.19 15.16
C GLN A 217 -9.30 20.77 16.41
N VAL A 218 -8.64 20.12 17.38
CA VAL A 218 -9.28 19.70 18.64
C VAL A 218 -9.60 20.91 19.53
N GLU A 219 -8.66 21.84 19.64
CA GLU A 219 -8.84 23.07 20.43
C GLU A 219 -9.92 23.99 19.82
N ALA A 220 -10.02 24.07 18.49
CA ALA A 220 -11.05 24.85 17.80
C ALA A 220 -12.49 24.41 18.14
N LEU A 221 -12.70 23.15 18.49
CA LEU A 221 -13.98 22.61 18.93
C LEU A 221 -14.16 22.63 20.45
N GLY A 222 -13.16 23.10 21.20
CA GLY A 222 -13.17 23.14 22.67
C GLY A 222 -12.86 21.79 23.32
N GLY A 223 -12.14 20.91 22.64
CA GLY A 223 -11.55 19.70 23.20
C GLY A 223 -10.24 19.98 23.95
N SER A 224 -9.72 19.01 24.69
CA SER A 224 -8.45 19.13 25.43
C SER A 224 -7.46 18.02 25.05
N VAL A 225 -6.18 18.36 24.97
CA VAL A 225 -5.12 17.39 24.65
C VAL A 225 -4.13 17.34 25.80
N ALA A 226 -3.99 16.17 26.41
CA ALA A 226 -2.98 15.88 27.41
C ALA A 226 -1.92 14.94 26.80
N LEU A 227 -0.65 15.31 26.95
CA LEU A 227 0.48 14.48 26.55
C LEU A 227 0.88 13.57 27.72
N VAL A 228 0.95 12.27 27.47
CA VAL A 228 1.31 11.21 28.45
C VAL A 228 2.60 10.53 28.04
#